data_AF-A0A0E0F2S0-F1
#
_entry.id   AF-A0A0E0F2S0-F1
#
_cell.length_a   1.000
_cell.length_b   1.000
_cell.length_c   1.000
_cell.angle_alpha   90.00
_cell.angle_beta   90.00
_cell.angle_gamma   90.00
#
_symmetry.space_group_name_H-M   'P 1'
#
loop_
_entity.id
_entity.type
_entity.pdbx_description
1 polymer ?
#
loop_
_entity_poly.entity_id
_entity_poly.type
_entity_poly.pdbx_seq_one_letter_code
_entity_poly.pdbx_strand_id
1 'polypeptide(L)'
;MKVTSEARELSKHSVFYRALLVDDNAVPWLLCLLSSTTAAMQDNDVASLLNLSKHPAGQMTIMEVGSVGLVVDVINAVAKALYFTLKRNRPET
;
A
#
# COMPACT_ATOMS: atom_id res chain seq x y z
N MET A 1 10.70 5.93 13.28
CA MET A 1 10.18 7.32 13.32
C MET A 1 10.91 8.26 12.38
N LYS A 2 12.26 8.40 12.40
CA LYS A 2 12.96 9.43 11.63
C LYS A 2 12.80 9.33 10.10
N VAL A 3 12.82 8.12 9.55
CA VAL A 3 12.74 7.87 8.09
C VAL A 3 11.42 8.34 7.50
N THR A 4 10.29 8.04 8.15
CA THR A 4 8.95 8.41 7.64
C THR A 4 8.69 9.90 7.74
N SER A 5 9.18 10.55 8.80
CA SER A 5 9.15 12.02 8.90
C SER A 5 10.03 12.71 7.85
N GLU A 6 11.16 12.13 7.48
CA GLU A 6 12.08 12.69 6.48
C GLU A 6 11.52 12.55 5.06
N ALA A 7 10.96 11.38 4.72
CA ALA A 7 10.22 11.18 3.47
C ALA A 7 9.08 12.21 3.31
N ARG A 8 8.37 12.52 4.41
CA ARG A 8 7.33 13.55 4.43
C ARG A 8 7.89 14.94 4.10
N GLU A 9 8.96 15.36 4.78
CA GLU A 9 9.52 16.70 4.55
C GLU A 9 10.12 16.85 3.14
N LEU A 10 10.84 15.84 2.64
CA LEU A 10 11.41 15.86 1.28
C LEU A 10 10.32 15.93 0.20
N SER A 11 9.28 15.10 0.32
CA SER A 11 8.17 15.05 -0.66
C SER A 11 7.28 16.29 -0.61
N LYS A 12 7.18 16.97 0.53
CA LYS A 12 6.34 18.16 0.73
C LYS A 12 6.81 19.36 -0.08
N HIS A 13 8.13 19.55 -0.19
CA HIS A 13 8.70 20.80 -0.70
C HIS A 13 9.33 20.69 -2.10
N SER A 14 9.43 19.48 -2.68
CA SER A 14 10.17 19.27 -3.92
C SER A 14 9.46 18.31 -4.88
N VAL A 15 9.26 18.74 -6.13
CA VAL A 15 8.85 17.83 -7.22
C VAL A 15 9.95 16.80 -7.49
N PHE A 16 11.22 17.20 -7.43
CA PHE A 16 12.35 16.32 -7.67
C PHE A 16 12.39 15.17 -6.66
N TYR A 17 12.25 15.44 -5.36
CA TYR A 17 12.23 14.37 -4.36
C TYR A 17 10.98 13.49 -4.47
N ARG A 18 9.85 14.02 -4.95
CA ARG A 18 8.67 13.18 -5.24
C ARG A 18 8.96 12.17 -6.35
N ALA A 19 9.61 12.60 -7.44
CA ALA A 19 10.00 11.69 -8.51
C ALA A 19 11.01 10.64 -8.00
N LEU A 20 12.08 11.07 -7.31
CA LEU A 20 13.11 10.18 -6.79
C LEU A 20 12.53 9.12 -5.83
N LEU A 21 11.66 9.51 -4.89
CA LEU A 21 11.03 8.58 -3.95
C LEU A 21 10.10 7.57 -4.65
N VAL A 22 9.43 7.98 -5.74
CA VAL A 22 8.60 7.06 -6.53
C VAL A 22 9.50 6.06 -7.28
N ASP A 23 10.58 6.54 -7.91
CA ASP A 23 11.54 5.70 -8.64
C ASP A 23 12.28 4.72 -7.72
N ASP A 24 12.60 5.14 -6.48
CA ASP A 24 13.19 4.30 -5.44
C ASP A 24 12.17 3.37 -4.74
N ASN A 25 10.97 3.23 -5.32
CA ASN A 25 9.96 2.28 -4.88
C ASN A 25 9.48 2.53 -3.43
N ALA A 26 9.45 3.78 -2.98
CA ALA A 26 8.98 4.14 -1.64
C ALA A 26 7.48 3.92 -1.45
N VAL A 27 6.67 3.99 -2.54
CA VAL A 27 5.21 3.85 -2.47
C VAL A 27 4.76 2.49 -1.88
N PRO A 28 5.20 1.33 -2.41
CA PRO A 28 4.90 0.03 -1.80
C PRO A 28 5.32 -0.07 -0.33
N TRP A 29 6.48 0.50 0.02
CA TRP A 29 7.00 0.45 1.38
C TRP A 29 6.13 1.26 2.35
N LEU A 30 5.79 2.51 1.98
CA LEU A 30 4.90 3.37 2.77
C LEU A 30 3.51 2.74 2.96
N LEU A 31 2.96 2.11 1.92
CA LEU A 31 1.67 1.41 2.03
C LEU A 31 1.73 0.20 2.98
N CYS A 32 2.83 -0.55 2.99
CA CYS A 32 3.03 -1.66 3.91
C CYS A 32 3.06 -1.19 5.38
N LEU A 33 3.70 -0.04 5.64
CA LEU A 33 3.81 0.51 7.00
C LEU A 33 2.47 0.95 7.59
N LEU A 34 1.47 1.28 6.75
CA LEU A 34 0.14 1.63 7.23
C LEU A 34 -0.50 0.51 8.06
N SER A 35 -0.14 -0.75 7.82
CA SER A 35 -0.72 -1.90 8.53
C SER A 35 0.08 -2.34 9.77
N SER A 36 1.30 -1.83 9.99
CA SER A 36 2.23 -2.39 10.98
C SER A 36 2.92 -1.37 11.91
N THR A 37 2.55 -0.09 11.86
CA THR A 37 3.25 0.99 12.60
C THR A 37 2.37 1.76 13.60
N THR A 38 3.00 2.62 14.41
CA THR A 38 2.29 3.47 15.38
C THR A 38 1.52 4.60 14.69
N ALA A 39 0.48 5.14 15.34
CA ALA A 39 -0.35 6.23 14.78
C ALA A 39 0.47 7.42 14.26
N ALA A 40 1.47 7.87 15.03
CA ALA A 40 2.33 8.98 14.62
C ALA A 40 3.20 8.66 13.39
N MET A 41 3.54 7.38 13.16
CA MET A 41 4.24 6.96 11.95
C MET A 41 3.27 6.86 10.77
N GLN A 42 2.09 6.30 10.99
CA GLN A 42 1.01 6.24 9.98
C GLN A 42 0.66 7.64 9.47
N ASP A 43 0.55 8.65 10.34
CA ASP A 43 0.28 10.03 9.93
C ASP A 43 1.36 10.57 8.96
N ASN A 44 2.63 10.26 9.23
CA ASN A 44 3.73 10.65 8.35
C ASN A 44 3.72 9.87 7.03
N ASP A 45 3.35 8.59 7.07
CA ASP A 45 3.26 7.74 5.86
C ASP A 45 2.11 8.19 4.97
N VAL A 46 0.93 8.46 5.53
CA VAL A 46 -0.23 9.02 4.83
C VAL A 46 0.09 10.39 4.24
N ALA A 47 0.75 11.27 5.00
CA ALA A 47 1.15 12.57 4.50
C ALA A 47 2.20 12.48 3.37
N SER A 48 3.13 11.53 3.46
CA SER A 48 4.10 11.25 2.40
C SER A 48 3.40 10.76 1.13
N LEU A 49 2.51 9.76 1.25
CA LEU A 49 1.71 9.25 0.13
C LEU A 49 0.86 10.34 -0.52
N LEU A 50 0.24 11.22 0.27
CA LEU A 50 -0.50 12.39 -0.23
C LEU A 50 0.41 13.37 -0.99
N ASN A 51 1.66 13.54 -0.58
CA ASN A 51 2.59 14.39 -1.31
C ASN A 51 3.06 13.73 -2.60
N LEU A 52 3.35 12.42 -2.57
CA LEU A 52 3.74 11.65 -3.76
C LEU A 52 2.62 11.59 -4.80
N SER A 53 1.35 11.51 -4.39
CA SER A 53 0.20 11.48 -5.32
C SER A 53 0.02 12.76 -6.15
N LYS A 54 0.66 13.87 -5.74
CA LYS A 54 0.70 15.11 -6.52
C LYS A 54 1.65 15.03 -7.73
N HIS A 55 2.43 13.95 -7.85
CA HIS A 55 3.27 13.66 -9.00
C HIS A 55 2.61 12.55 -9.85
N PRO A 56 2.53 12.67 -11.20
CA PRO A 56 1.82 11.70 -12.04
C PRO A 56 2.29 10.26 -11.86
N ALA A 57 3.60 10.03 -11.78
CA ALA A 57 4.13 8.69 -11.54
C ALA A 57 3.73 8.17 -10.15
N GLY A 58 3.76 9.03 -9.13
CA GLY A 58 3.34 8.64 -7.78
C GLY A 58 1.86 8.31 -7.71
N GLN A 59 1.01 9.06 -8.42
CA GLN A 59 -0.42 8.77 -8.54
C GLN A 59 -0.66 7.40 -9.20
N MET A 60 0.00 7.15 -10.33
CA MET A 60 -0.08 5.86 -11.05
C MET A 60 0.35 4.70 -10.15
N THR A 61 1.53 4.79 -9.53
CA THR A 61 2.06 3.72 -8.68
C THR A 61 1.18 3.45 -7.45
N ILE A 62 0.63 4.49 -6.80
CA ILE A 62 -0.30 4.30 -5.68
C ILE A 62 -1.54 3.54 -6.13
N MET A 63 -2.09 3.89 -7.29
CA MET A 63 -3.26 3.20 -7.85
C MET A 63 -2.95 1.75 -8.22
N GLU A 64 -1.82 1.52 -8.89
CA GLU A 64 -1.37 0.18 -9.28
C GLU A 64 -1.18 -0.71 -8.05
N VAL A 65 -0.39 -0.28 -7.07
CA VAL A 65 -0.12 -1.07 -5.85
C VAL A 65 -1.40 -1.32 -5.05
N GLY A 66 -2.26 -0.30 -4.90
CA GLY A 66 -3.56 -0.46 -4.24
C GLY A 66 -4.48 -1.45 -4.96
N SER A 67 -4.47 -1.43 -6.30
CA SER A 67 -5.27 -2.35 -7.11
C SER A 67 -4.80 -3.80 -7.02
N VAL A 68 -3.49 -4.04 -6.89
CA VAL A 68 -2.93 -5.38 -6.69
C VAL A 68 -3.42 -5.98 -5.37
N GLY A 69 -3.43 -5.20 -4.29
CA GLY A 69 -3.99 -5.65 -3.01
C GLY A 69 -5.45 -6.09 -3.12
N LEU A 70 -6.29 -5.29 -3.80
CA LEU A 70 -7.69 -5.63 -4.04
C LEU A 70 -7.86 -6.92 -4.85
N VAL A 71 -7.07 -7.11 -5.91
CA VAL A 71 -7.13 -8.35 -6.73
C VAL A 71 -6.75 -9.57 -5.89
N VAL A 72 -5.70 -9.47 -5.07
CA VAL A 72 -5.27 -10.55 -4.16
C VAL A 72 -6.37 -10.87 -3.14
N ASP A 73 -7.02 -9.86 -2.57
CA ASP A 73 -8.11 -10.04 -1.61
C ASP A 73 -9.32 -10.76 -2.23
N VAL A 74 -9.69 -10.39 -3.46
CA VAL A 74 -10.77 -11.05 -4.21
C VAL A 74 -10.43 -12.52 -4.49
N ILE A 75 -9.22 -12.81 -4.98
CA ILE A 75 -8.79 -14.19 -5.26
C ILE A 75 -8.80 -15.02 -3.96
N ASN A 76 -8.28 -14.47 -2.86
CA ASN A 76 -8.28 -15.13 -1.56
C ASN A 76 -9.69 -15.38 -1.02
N ALA A 77 -10.62 -14.45 -1.20
CA ALA A 77 -12.01 -14.61 -0.81
C ALA A 77 -12.68 -15.75 -1.60
N VAL A 78 -12.47 -15.80 -2.91
CA VAL A 78 -13.00 -16.87 -3.78
C VAL A 78 -12.40 -18.23 -3.41
N ALA A 79 -11.09 -18.31 -3.21
CA ALA A 79 -10.42 -19.54 -2.81
C ALA A 79 -10.96 -20.07 -1.46
N LYS A 80 -11.15 -19.18 -0.47
CA LYS A 80 -11.77 -19.54 0.82
C LYS A 80 -13.21 -20.06 0.62
N ALA A 81 -14.02 -19.40 -0.18
CA ALA A 81 -15.40 -19.83 -0.46
C ALA A 81 -15.46 -21.21 -1.14
N LEU A 82 -14.58 -21.48 -2.11
CA LEU A 82 -14.44 -22.79 -2.74
C LEU A 82 -14.03 -23.86 -1.74
N TYR A 83 -13.03 -23.58 -0.91
CA TYR A 83 -12.61 -24.49 0.15
C TYR A 83 -13.76 -24.84 1.10
N PHE A 84 -14.55 -23.85 1.55
CA PHE A 84 -15.73 -24.11 2.39
C PHE A 84 -16.80 -24.93 1.67
N THR A 85 -17.03 -24.66 0.39
CA THR A 85 -18.01 -25.40 -0.43
C THR A 85 -17.60 -26.87 -0.59
N LEU A 86 -16.32 -27.14 -0.87
CA LEU A 86 -15.79 -28.50 -0.99
C LEU A 86 -15.82 -29.23 0.36
N LYS A 87 -15.50 -28.54 1.46
CA LYS A 87 -15.56 -29.12 2.81
C LYS A 87 -17.00 -29.45 3.22
N ARG A 88 -17.98 -28.61 2.85
CA ARG A 88 -19.41 -28.83 3.14
C ARG A 88 -19.99 -30.03 2.40
N ASN A 89 -19.54 -30.28 1.17
CA ASN A 89 -20.02 -31.38 0.33
C ASN A 89 -19.24 -32.68 0.51
N ARG A 90 -18.38 -32.78 1.53
CA ARG A 90 -17.65 -34.02 1.82
C ARG A 90 -18.64 -35.03 2.44
N PRO A 91 -18.88 -36.20 1.82
CA PRO A 91 -19.79 -37.18 2.38
C PRO A 91 -19.21 -37.71 3.70
N GLU A 92 -20.04 -37.75 4.75
CA GLU A 92 -19.68 -38.40 6.01
C GLU A 92 -19.59 -39.91 5.76
N THR A 93 -18.39 -40.47 5.97
CA THR A 93 -18.14 -41.92 5.97
C THR A 93 -18.40 -42.50 7.34
#